data_AF-A0A0D2ARA7-F1
#
_entry.id   AF-A0A0D2ARA7-F1
#
_cell.length_a   1.000
_cell.length_b   1.000
_cell.length_c   1.000
_cell.angle_alpha   90.00
_cell.angle_beta   90.00
_cell.angle_gamma   90.00
#
_symmetry.space_group_name_H-M   'P 1'
#
loop_
_entity.id
_entity.type
_entity.pdbx_description
1 polymer ?
#
loop_
_entity_poly.entity_id
_entity_poly.type
_entity_poly.pdbx_seq_one_letter_code
_entity_poly.pdbx_strand_id
1 'polypeptide(L)'
;MFSRARNLSELPLINSSDPSFELELHRRRAFYIDNASHLPDDLADFEAAVNASRASPEPDEAYLASFQRRLRNSCNEAAVVQGVMPKLVPIDSLLDNETLVTVPNQQWDKECGLRVPPSAQYRIPPPKPDQTIGLAASVFSAYETALAYLAHKARPIKCLPSLAFPLVTVEAKGDRGQNVCRSQSLHNAAVMLHQLLRLWEDTNAEGELFYKSLVCTISITTQTCAVSHFWMVPGANGTVSVYGRLFKSWTLNLQEAIGLSSIVTCIRNAIDFTIKRGTKLITERLEALEAMTIYTPPSSCCSPSCRKRRSSDRDSYKCFYSSSPEPEDTPLRKKVRITSSQSRRWGRRRSSGSST
;
A
#
# COMPACT_ATOMS: atom_id res chain seq x y z
N MET A 1 38.97 20.06 5.24
CA MET A 1 38.93 18.59 5.20
C MET A 1 37.66 18.17 4.47
N PHE A 2 37.76 17.64 3.26
CA PHE A 2 36.61 17.08 2.55
C PHE A 2 36.34 15.68 3.12
N SER A 3 35.22 15.52 3.83
CA SER A 3 34.74 14.22 4.27
C SER A 3 34.55 13.33 3.03
N ARG A 4 35.29 12.21 2.95
CA ARG A 4 35.08 11.21 1.88
C ARG A 4 33.59 10.85 1.89
N ALA A 5 32.91 11.06 0.77
CA ALA A 5 31.54 10.61 0.60
C ALA A 5 31.50 9.12 0.92
N ARG A 6 30.82 8.77 2.02
CA ARG A 6 30.71 7.38 2.47
C ARG A 6 30.02 6.60 1.36
N ASN A 7 30.63 5.53 0.89
CA ASN A 7 30.05 4.72 -0.16
C ASN A 7 28.80 4.01 0.40
N LEU A 8 27.61 4.43 -0.03
CA LEU A 8 26.34 3.96 0.54
C LEU A 8 26.13 2.45 0.34
N SER A 9 26.81 1.83 -0.64
CA SER A 9 26.76 0.38 -0.85
C SER A 9 27.49 -0.42 0.24
N GLU A 10 28.38 0.22 1.01
CA GLU A 10 29.16 -0.43 2.07
C GLU A 10 28.43 -0.50 3.41
N LEU A 11 27.30 0.22 3.56
CA LEU A 11 26.50 0.15 4.77
C LEU A 11 25.87 -1.26 4.92
N PRO A 12 25.88 -1.85 6.13
CA PRO A 12 25.23 -3.14 6.40
C PRO A 12 23.73 -3.08 6.12
N LEU A 13 23.18 -4.17 5.57
CA LEU A 13 21.75 -4.31 5.31
C LEU A 13 21.03 -4.87 6.55
N ILE A 14 19.98 -4.20 6.99
CA ILE A 14 19.10 -4.67 8.07
C ILE A 14 17.66 -4.83 7.56
N ASN A 15 16.86 -5.64 8.24
CA ASN A 15 15.44 -5.84 7.94
C ASN A 15 14.56 -5.36 9.10
N SER A 16 13.24 -5.42 8.93
CA SER A 16 12.25 -4.93 9.91
C SER A 16 12.23 -5.68 11.25
N SER A 17 12.89 -6.84 11.36
CA SER A 17 13.04 -7.55 12.63
C SER A 17 14.28 -7.09 13.42
N ASP A 18 15.18 -6.31 12.81
CA ASP A 18 16.34 -5.74 13.49
C ASP A 18 15.92 -4.56 14.38
N PRO A 19 16.30 -4.51 15.67
CA PRO A 19 16.01 -3.38 16.55
C PRO A 19 16.51 -2.03 16.03
N SER A 20 17.56 -2.02 15.20
CA SER A 20 18.12 -0.82 14.59
C SER A 20 17.26 -0.26 13.45
N PHE A 21 16.27 -1.02 12.96
CA PHE A 21 15.47 -0.63 11.80
C PHE A 21 14.64 0.63 12.08
N GLU A 22 13.97 0.70 13.23
CA GLU A 22 13.21 1.90 13.62
C GLU A 22 14.11 3.12 13.80
N LEU A 23 15.30 2.95 14.40
CA LEU A 23 16.28 4.02 14.51
C LEU A 23 16.75 4.51 13.12
N GLU A 24 16.87 3.59 12.16
CA GLU A 24 17.25 3.89 10.79
C GLU A 24 16.12 4.59 10.00
N LEU A 25 14.86 4.32 10.34
CA LEU A 25 13.70 5.10 9.88
C LEU A 25 13.66 6.51 10.50
N HIS A 26 13.99 6.65 11.79
CA HIS A 26 14.09 7.97 12.44
C HIS A 26 15.15 8.84 11.78
N ARG A 27 16.30 8.26 11.38
CA ARG A 27 17.32 8.97 10.59
C ARG A 27 16.79 9.43 9.24
N ARG A 28 15.93 8.63 8.61
CA ARG A 28 15.16 8.96 7.39
C ARG A 28 13.93 9.82 7.65
N ARG A 29 13.76 10.33 8.88
CA ARG A 29 12.69 11.24 9.30
C ARG A 29 11.29 10.66 9.19
N ALA A 30 11.16 9.34 9.31
CA ALA A 30 9.88 8.69 9.52
C ALA A 30 9.74 8.36 11.01
N PHE A 31 8.67 8.83 11.63
CA PHE A 31 8.45 8.72 13.07
C PHE A 31 7.07 8.14 13.36
N TYR A 32 6.98 7.31 14.40
CA TYR A 32 5.69 6.95 14.99
C TYR A 32 5.53 7.75 16.28
N ILE A 33 4.41 8.46 16.43
CA ILE A 33 4.16 9.32 17.58
C ILE A 33 2.96 8.86 18.39
N ASP A 34 3.10 8.94 19.71
CA ASP A 34 2.02 8.64 20.65
C ASP A 34 1.36 9.94 21.19
N ASN A 35 1.99 11.10 20.99
CA ASN A 35 1.59 12.40 21.55
C ASN A 35 0.96 13.34 20.51
N ALA A 36 0.25 14.36 20.99
CA ALA A 36 -0.51 15.32 20.19
C ALA A 36 0.33 16.39 19.45
N SER A 37 1.66 16.25 19.36
CA SER A 37 2.46 17.21 18.59
C SER A 37 2.35 16.91 17.10
N HIS A 38 2.14 17.95 16.29
CA HIS A 38 2.04 17.86 14.82
C HIS A 38 0.92 16.95 14.32
N LEU A 39 -0.26 16.96 14.95
CA LEU A 39 -1.42 16.22 14.44
C LEU A 39 -1.85 16.72 13.06
N PRO A 40 -2.41 15.85 12.20
CA PRO A 40 -2.94 16.29 10.93
C PRO A 40 -4.22 17.11 11.15
N ASP A 41 -4.42 18.12 10.30
CA ASP A 41 -5.56 19.04 10.35
C ASP A 41 -6.89 18.32 10.13
N ASP A 42 -6.85 17.19 9.42
CA ASP A 42 -8.01 16.36 9.09
C ASP A 42 -8.22 15.17 10.03
N LEU A 43 -7.58 15.18 11.20
CA LEU A 43 -7.71 14.09 12.17
C LEU A 43 -9.19 13.83 12.53
N ALA A 44 -9.94 14.87 12.86
CA ALA A 44 -11.34 14.72 13.25
C ALA A 44 -12.21 14.11 12.13
N ASP A 45 -11.94 14.49 10.87
CA ASP A 45 -12.64 13.92 9.70
C ASP A 45 -12.31 12.43 9.53
N PHE A 46 -11.04 12.05 9.70
CA PHE A 46 -10.60 10.66 9.66
C PHE A 46 -11.27 9.85 10.77
N GLU A 47 -11.21 10.33 12.02
CA GLU A 47 -11.81 9.64 13.17
C GLU A 47 -13.33 9.49 13.02
N ALA A 48 -14.02 10.54 12.54
CA ALA A 48 -15.45 10.50 12.27
C ALA A 48 -15.79 9.48 11.17
N ALA A 49 -15.05 9.48 10.06
CA ALA A 49 -15.27 8.55 8.96
C ALA A 49 -15.02 7.09 9.35
N VAL A 50 -13.94 6.82 10.10
CA VAL A 50 -13.60 5.45 10.52
C VAL A 50 -14.63 4.88 11.50
N ASN A 51 -15.15 5.71 12.41
CA ASN A 51 -16.17 5.28 13.38
C ASN A 51 -17.61 5.35 12.86
N ALA A 52 -17.85 5.83 11.63
CA ALA A 52 -19.18 5.97 11.08
C ALA A 52 -19.88 4.61 10.85
N SER A 53 -21.19 4.57 11.08
CA SER A 53 -22.01 3.44 10.64
C SER A 53 -22.02 3.32 9.11
N ARG A 54 -22.09 2.10 8.59
CA ARG A 54 -22.10 1.84 7.15
C ARG A 54 -23.50 1.49 6.66
N ALA A 55 -23.83 1.94 5.44
CA ALA A 55 -25.03 1.49 4.73
C ALA A 55 -24.87 0.09 4.09
N SER A 56 -23.62 -0.35 3.89
CA SER A 56 -23.30 -1.72 3.48
C SER A 56 -23.84 -2.71 4.52
N PRO A 57 -24.35 -3.89 4.11
CA PRO A 57 -24.78 -4.90 5.06
C PRO A 57 -23.65 -5.21 6.04
N GLU A 58 -23.98 -5.19 7.33
CA GLU A 58 -23.07 -5.62 8.38
C GLU A 58 -22.69 -7.09 8.19
N PRO A 59 -21.52 -7.52 8.66
CA PRO A 59 -21.18 -8.93 8.66
C PRO A 59 -22.26 -9.76 9.37
N ASP A 60 -22.88 -10.69 8.66
CA ASP A 60 -23.90 -11.56 9.23
C ASP A 60 -23.30 -12.56 10.24
N GLU A 61 -24.17 -13.22 11.00
CA GLU A 61 -23.74 -14.18 12.02
C GLU A 61 -22.89 -15.33 11.43
N ALA A 62 -23.20 -15.77 10.21
CA ALA A 62 -22.45 -16.83 9.52
C ALA A 62 -21.01 -16.38 9.20
N TYR A 63 -20.85 -15.14 8.74
CA TYR A 63 -19.56 -14.52 8.51
C TYR A 63 -18.76 -14.41 9.81
N LEU A 64 -19.37 -13.88 10.87
CA LEU A 64 -18.73 -13.69 12.17
C LEU A 64 -18.31 -15.03 12.78
N ALA A 65 -19.16 -16.05 12.72
CA ALA A 65 -18.82 -17.40 13.17
C ALA A 65 -17.67 -18.00 12.35
N SER A 66 -17.68 -17.81 11.02
CA SER A 66 -16.57 -18.25 10.18
C SER A 66 -15.28 -17.48 10.48
N PHE A 67 -15.36 -16.19 10.77
CA PHE A 67 -14.20 -15.37 11.10
C PHE A 67 -13.60 -15.80 12.45
N GLN A 68 -14.42 -15.96 13.49
CA GLN A 68 -13.99 -16.47 14.79
C GLN A 68 -13.31 -17.84 14.65
N ARG A 69 -13.84 -18.75 13.84
CA ARG A 69 -13.20 -20.05 13.56
C ARG A 69 -11.83 -19.90 12.90
N ARG A 70 -11.66 -19.01 11.92
CA ARG A 70 -10.35 -18.75 11.27
C ARG A 70 -9.35 -18.17 12.28
N LEU A 71 -9.80 -17.26 13.12
CA LEU A 71 -8.98 -16.66 14.17
C LEU A 71 -8.48 -17.72 15.17
N ARG A 72 -9.36 -18.63 15.63
CA ARG A 72 -8.98 -19.76 16.52
C ARG A 72 -7.88 -20.65 15.93
N ASN A 73 -7.88 -20.81 14.61
CA ASN A 73 -6.94 -21.66 13.90
C ASN A 73 -5.66 -20.92 13.47
N SER A 74 -5.56 -19.61 13.75
CA SER A 74 -4.44 -18.79 13.32
C SER A 74 -3.32 -18.81 14.36
N CYS A 75 -2.35 -19.69 14.16
CA CYS A 75 -1.20 -19.86 15.06
C CYS A 75 0.13 -19.34 14.49
N ASN A 76 0.15 -18.89 13.24
CA ASN A 76 1.35 -18.38 12.57
C ASN A 76 1.00 -17.32 11.50
N GLU A 77 2.02 -16.68 10.95
CA GLU A 77 1.88 -15.63 9.92
C GLU A 77 1.09 -16.10 8.70
N ALA A 78 1.38 -17.30 8.18
CA ALA A 78 0.66 -17.84 7.02
C ALA A 78 -0.84 -18.00 7.29
N ALA A 79 -1.21 -18.43 8.50
CA ALA A 79 -2.60 -18.57 8.90
C ALA A 79 -3.29 -17.20 9.08
N VAL A 80 -2.57 -16.17 9.53
CA VAL A 80 -3.09 -14.79 9.57
C VAL A 80 -3.36 -14.28 8.16
N VAL A 81 -2.38 -14.42 7.25
CA VAL A 81 -2.49 -13.98 5.84
C VAL A 81 -3.64 -14.68 5.12
N GLN A 82 -3.79 -16.00 5.28
CA GLN A 82 -4.80 -16.77 4.55
C GLN A 82 -6.18 -16.81 5.23
N GLY A 83 -6.22 -16.69 6.56
CA GLY A 83 -7.41 -16.94 7.38
C GLY A 83 -8.06 -15.69 7.96
N VAL A 84 -7.25 -14.73 8.42
CA VAL A 84 -7.72 -13.53 9.14
C VAL A 84 -7.77 -12.32 8.22
N MET A 85 -6.71 -12.06 7.45
CA MET A 85 -6.63 -10.88 6.59
C MET A 85 -7.81 -10.77 5.61
N PRO A 86 -8.23 -11.82 4.87
CA PRO A 86 -9.36 -11.71 3.93
C PRO A 86 -10.72 -11.49 4.63
N LYS A 87 -10.79 -11.73 5.95
CA LYS A 87 -11.98 -11.44 6.76
C LYS A 87 -12.02 -10.00 7.30
N LEU A 88 -10.90 -9.31 7.28
CA LEU A 88 -10.81 -7.92 7.74
C LEU A 88 -10.76 -6.97 6.55
N VAL A 89 -9.92 -7.30 5.56
CA VAL A 89 -9.72 -6.54 4.34
C VAL A 89 -10.60 -7.16 3.26
N PRO A 90 -11.52 -6.40 2.63
CA PRO A 90 -12.49 -6.94 1.68
C PRO A 90 -11.86 -7.20 0.30
N ILE A 91 -10.84 -8.08 0.24
CA ILE A 91 -10.02 -8.30 -0.96
C ILE A 91 -10.87 -8.63 -2.19
N ASP A 92 -11.85 -9.52 -2.08
CA ASP A 92 -12.72 -9.89 -3.20
C ASP A 92 -13.49 -8.66 -3.74
N SER A 93 -14.08 -7.86 -2.85
CA SER A 93 -14.79 -6.64 -3.26
C SER A 93 -13.87 -5.56 -3.82
N LEU A 94 -12.60 -5.54 -3.39
CA LEU A 94 -11.58 -4.62 -3.93
C LEU A 94 -11.08 -5.08 -5.30
N LEU A 95 -11.01 -6.40 -5.55
CA LEU A 95 -10.67 -6.96 -6.85
C LEU A 95 -11.75 -6.70 -7.91
N ASP A 96 -13.02 -6.69 -7.49
CA ASP A 96 -14.15 -6.36 -8.37
C ASP A 96 -14.26 -4.85 -8.66
N ASN A 97 -13.49 -4.00 -7.98
CA ASN A 97 -13.52 -2.55 -8.18
C ASN A 97 -12.49 -2.11 -9.23
N GLU A 98 -12.97 -1.74 -10.41
CA GLU A 98 -12.14 -1.29 -11.55
C GLU A 98 -11.30 -0.04 -11.25
N THR A 99 -11.64 0.73 -10.21
CA THR A 99 -10.89 1.93 -9.82
C THR A 99 -9.69 1.62 -8.93
N LEU A 100 -9.55 0.38 -8.46
CA LEU A 100 -8.52 -0.04 -7.51
C LEU A 100 -7.65 -1.16 -8.04
N VAL A 101 -6.45 -1.28 -7.49
CA VAL A 101 -5.55 -2.40 -7.73
C VAL A 101 -5.06 -2.93 -6.40
N THR A 102 -5.25 -4.23 -6.18
CA THR A 102 -4.76 -4.96 -5.01
C THR A 102 -3.59 -5.85 -5.40
N VAL A 103 -2.45 -5.72 -4.72
CA VAL A 103 -1.22 -6.46 -5.03
C VAL A 103 -0.70 -7.19 -3.80
N PRO A 104 -0.70 -8.53 -3.79
CA PRO A 104 -0.14 -9.29 -2.69
C PRO A 104 1.39 -9.43 -2.80
N ASN A 105 2.10 -9.28 -1.67
CA ASN A 105 3.49 -9.70 -1.46
C ASN A 105 4.51 -9.20 -2.52
N GLN A 106 4.31 -8.00 -3.06
CA GLN A 106 5.16 -7.47 -4.13
C GLN A 106 6.20 -6.49 -3.58
N GLN A 107 7.46 -6.74 -3.94
CA GLN A 107 8.58 -5.85 -3.62
C GLN A 107 8.46 -4.57 -4.47
N TRP A 108 8.51 -3.41 -3.81
CA TRP A 108 8.56 -2.12 -4.49
C TRP A 108 9.95 -1.83 -5.05
N ASP A 109 10.01 -0.96 -6.04
CA ASP A 109 11.25 -0.59 -6.72
C ASP A 109 12.19 0.17 -5.77
N LYS A 110 13.49 -0.10 -5.91
CA LYS A 110 14.55 0.57 -5.15
C LYS A 110 14.57 2.08 -5.39
N GLU A 111 14.13 2.54 -6.56
CA GLU A 111 14.06 3.96 -6.93
C GLU A 111 13.01 4.72 -6.10
N CYS A 112 12.06 4.01 -5.51
CA CYS A 112 11.03 4.57 -4.63
C CYS A 112 11.47 4.63 -3.16
N GLY A 113 12.67 4.12 -2.84
CA GLY A 113 13.17 4.08 -1.47
C GLY A 113 13.35 5.48 -0.85
N LEU A 114 13.23 5.55 0.48
CA LEU A 114 13.53 6.77 1.23
C LEU A 114 14.97 7.23 0.98
N ARG A 115 15.17 8.55 0.86
CA ARG A 115 16.50 9.13 0.70
C ARG A 115 17.40 8.71 1.86
N VAL A 116 18.61 8.23 1.54
CA VAL A 116 19.60 7.85 2.55
C VAL A 116 20.30 9.11 3.08
N PRO A 117 20.13 9.49 4.35
CA PRO A 117 20.79 10.66 4.92
C PRO A 117 22.29 10.37 5.16
N PRO A 118 23.16 11.41 5.26
CA PRO A 118 24.57 11.23 5.63
C PRO A 118 24.79 10.56 6.99
N SER A 119 23.80 10.68 7.90
CA SER A 119 23.80 10.05 9.22
C SER A 119 23.40 8.57 9.20
N ALA A 120 22.99 8.03 8.05
CA ALA A 120 22.59 6.63 7.91
C ALA A 120 23.71 5.69 8.34
N GLN A 121 23.33 4.66 9.08
CA GLN A 121 24.25 3.61 9.53
C GLN A 121 23.99 2.29 8.80
N TYR A 122 22.78 2.12 8.25
CA TYR A 122 22.37 0.89 7.62
C TYR A 122 21.63 1.15 6.30
N ARG A 123 21.67 0.15 5.42
CA ARG A 123 20.70 0.04 4.32
C ARG A 123 19.45 -0.66 4.84
N ILE A 124 18.31 -0.20 4.35
CA ILE A 124 17.02 -0.88 4.50
C ILE A 124 16.58 -1.32 3.11
N PRO A 125 16.03 -2.54 2.94
CA PRO A 125 15.47 -2.96 1.66
C PRO A 125 14.26 -2.09 1.31
N PRO A 126 13.84 -2.01 0.05
CA PRO A 126 12.61 -1.31 -0.31
C PRO A 126 11.39 -1.98 0.37
N PRO A 127 10.25 -1.29 0.44
CA PRO A 127 9.01 -1.86 0.97
C PRO A 127 8.59 -3.15 0.25
N LYS A 128 8.07 -4.11 1.03
CA LYS A 128 7.46 -5.34 0.52
C LYS A 128 6.23 -5.68 1.37
N PRO A 129 5.11 -4.96 1.18
CA PRO A 129 3.92 -5.19 1.98
C PRO A 129 3.29 -6.54 1.67
N ASP A 130 2.67 -7.17 2.67
CA ASP A 130 1.91 -8.41 2.45
C ASP A 130 0.72 -8.16 1.52
N GLN A 131 0.09 -6.99 1.63
CA GLN A 131 -0.91 -6.50 0.69
C GLN A 131 -0.71 -5.00 0.43
N THR A 132 -0.73 -4.61 -0.84
CA THR A 132 -0.83 -3.21 -1.28
C THR A 132 -2.20 -2.98 -1.90
N ILE A 133 -2.82 -1.83 -1.64
CA ILE A 133 -4.04 -1.35 -2.27
C ILE A 133 -3.77 0.09 -2.72
N GLY A 134 -4.02 0.37 -4.00
CA GLY A 134 -3.91 1.70 -4.56
C GLY A 134 -4.88 1.91 -5.70
N LEU A 135 -4.70 3.02 -6.41
CA LEU A 135 -5.59 3.44 -7.48
C LEU A 135 -5.18 2.77 -8.79
N ALA A 136 -6.15 2.42 -9.62
CA ALA A 136 -5.86 1.93 -10.96
C ALA A 136 -5.41 3.09 -11.85
N ALA A 137 -4.36 2.90 -12.65
CA ALA A 137 -3.90 3.91 -13.60
C ALA A 137 -4.99 4.30 -14.62
N SER A 138 -5.93 3.39 -14.91
CA SER A 138 -7.09 3.63 -15.77
C SER A 138 -8.04 4.72 -15.27
N VAL A 139 -8.08 4.96 -13.94
CA VAL A 139 -8.87 6.05 -13.33
C VAL A 139 -8.40 7.42 -13.83
N PHE A 140 -7.16 7.51 -14.27
CA PHE A 140 -6.50 8.75 -14.68
C PHE A 140 -6.21 8.79 -16.18
N SER A 141 -7.00 8.10 -17.00
CA SER A 141 -6.85 8.09 -18.46
C SER A 141 -6.95 9.49 -19.10
N ALA A 142 -7.59 10.45 -18.43
CA ALA A 142 -7.61 11.85 -18.86
C ALA A 142 -6.28 12.61 -18.61
N TYR A 143 -5.35 12.02 -17.84
CA TYR A 143 -4.10 12.65 -17.39
C TYR A 143 -2.88 11.78 -17.73
N GLU A 144 -2.90 11.12 -18.89
CA GLU A 144 -1.86 10.18 -19.30
C GLU A 144 -0.49 10.86 -19.44
N THR A 145 -0.43 12.13 -19.87
CA THR A 145 0.83 12.88 -20.01
C THR A 145 1.46 13.13 -18.64
N ALA A 146 0.67 13.62 -17.69
CA ALA A 146 1.09 13.85 -16.31
C ALA A 146 1.54 12.54 -15.65
N LEU A 147 0.77 11.45 -15.81
CA LEU A 147 1.15 10.14 -15.29
C LEU A 147 2.44 9.60 -15.93
N ALA A 148 2.62 9.77 -17.24
CA ALA A 148 3.84 9.37 -17.94
C ALA A 148 5.05 10.17 -17.47
N TYR A 149 4.89 11.48 -17.23
CA TYR A 149 5.92 12.36 -16.67
C TYR A 149 6.36 11.92 -15.27
N LEU A 150 5.41 11.52 -14.41
CA LEU A 150 5.72 11.00 -13.08
C LEU A 150 6.43 9.64 -13.12
N ALA A 151 6.24 8.84 -14.18
CA ALA A 151 6.91 7.56 -14.40
C ALA A 151 6.96 6.67 -13.13
N HIS A 152 8.16 6.27 -12.70
CA HIS A 152 8.39 5.45 -11.51
C HIS A 152 8.05 6.17 -10.18
N LYS A 153 7.91 7.50 -10.18
CA LYS A 153 7.54 8.26 -8.98
C LYS A 153 6.10 7.98 -8.54
N ALA A 154 5.18 7.76 -9.49
CA ALA A 154 3.78 7.43 -9.22
C ALA A 154 3.51 5.92 -9.14
N ARG A 155 4.46 5.09 -9.61
CA ARG A 155 4.29 3.65 -9.79
C ARG A 155 5.39 2.90 -9.00
N PRO A 156 5.15 2.52 -7.74
CA PRO A 156 6.14 1.85 -6.90
C PRO A 156 6.58 0.48 -7.41
N ILE A 157 5.81 -0.16 -8.29
CA ILE A 157 6.05 -1.52 -8.76
C ILE A 157 6.28 -1.51 -10.26
N LYS A 158 7.54 -1.65 -10.68
CA LYS A 158 7.96 -1.55 -12.09
C LYS A 158 7.24 -2.52 -13.02
N CYS A 159 6.96 -3.74 -12.56
CA CYS A 159 6.29 -4.77 -13.35
C CYS A 159 4.76 -4.74 -13.26
N LEU A 160 4.18 -3.72 -12.60
CA LEU A 160 2.74 -3.59 -12.46
C LEU A 160 2.29 -2.15 -12.78
N PRO A 161 2.30 -1.77 -14.07
CA PRO A 161 1.97 -0.40 -14.48
C PRO A 161 0.51 -0.02 -14.22
N SER A 162 -0.36 -1.00 -13.96
CA SER A 162 -1.77 -0.78 -13.62
C SER A 162 -1.96 -0.16 -12.23
N LEU A 163 -1.02 -0.37 -11.29
CA LEU A 163 -1.07 0.29 -9.98
C LEU A 163 -0.47 1.70 -10.06
N ALA A 164 -1.29 2.70 -9.81
CA ALA A 164 -0.88 4.08 -9.57
C ALA A 164 -1.15 4.44 -8.09
N PHE A 165 -0.22 5.13 -7.45
CA PHE A 165 -0.37 5.66 -6.09
C PHE A 165 -0.90 4.64 -5.06
N PRO A 166 -0.03 3.85 -4.42
CA PRO A 166 -0.41 3.06 -3.25
C PRO A 166 -0.91 4.01 -2.14
N LEU A 167 -2.04 3.67 -1.53
CA LEU A 167 -2.64 4.47 -0.46
C LEU A 167 -2.89 3.67 0.81
N VAL A 168 -3.02 2.35 0.68
CA VAL A 168 -3.19 1.45 1.82
C VAL A 168 -2.24 0.26 1.70
N THR A 169 -1.61 -0.10 2.81
CA THR A 169 -0.88 -1.36 2.93
C THR A 169 -1.33 -2.17 4.13
N VAL A 170 -1.23 -3.49 4.02
CA VAL A 170 -1.51 -4.43 5.12
C VAL A 170 -0.24 -5.21 5.42
N GLU A 171 0.09 -5.31 6.70
CA GLU A 171 1.16 -6.15 7.22
C GLU A 171 0.55 -7.20 8.15
N ALA A 172 0.84 -8.47 7.89
CA ALA A 172 0.39 -9.59 8.68
C ALA A 172 1.58 -10.37 9.25
N LYS A 173 1.59 -10.61 10.56
CA LYS A 173 2.67 -11.35 11.22
C LYS A 173 2.11 -12.32 12.28
N GLY A 174 2.95 -13.20 12.82
CA GLY A 174 2.58 -14.10 13.94
C GLY A 174 2.50 -13.40 15.31
N ASP A 175 2.44 -14.19 16.40
CA ASP A 175 2.23 -13.77 17.80
C ASP A 175 3.18 -12.68 18.33
N ARG A 176 4.35 -12.50 17.72
CA ARG A 176 5.38 -11.52 18.17
C ARG A 176 5.73 -10.49 17.11
N GLY A 177 4.89 -10.38 16.09
CA GLY A 177 5.14 -9.54 14.94
C GLY A 177 4.69 -8.09 15.07
N GLN A 178 4.11 -7.68 16.19
CA GLN A 178 3.51 -6.34 16.31
C GLN A 178 4.51 -5.20 16.03
N ASN A 179 5.71 -5.27 16.61
CA ASN A 179 6.75 -4.26 16.36
C ASN A 179 7.23 -4.30 14.91
N VAL A 180 7.37 -5.50 14.34
CA VAL A 180 7.75 -5.69 12.93
C VAL A 180 6.70 -5.07 12.01
N CYS A 181 5.41 -5.33 12.24
CA CYS A 181 4.30 -4.69 11.50
C CYS A 181 4.34 -3.17 11.64
N ARG A 182 4.56 -2.64 12.84
CA ARG A 182 4.63 -1.18 13.08
C ARG A 182 5.76 -0.55 12.29
N SER A 183 6.96 -1.11 12.34
CA SER A 183 8.12 -0.59 11.60
C SER A 183 7.96 -0.73 10.09
N GLN A 184 7.42 -1.85 9.59
CA GLN A 184 7.13 -2.02 8.16
C GLN A 184 6.05 -1.04 7.70
N SER A 185 4.96 -0.89 8.47
CA SER A 185 3.88 0.05 8.18
C SER A 185 4.40 1.49 8.08
N LEU A 186 5.25 1.92 9.03
CA LEU A 186 5.88 3.23 8.99
C LEU A 186 6.78 3.40 7.75
N HIS A 187 7.58 2.38 7.41
CA HIS A 187 8.43 2.41 6.23
C HIS A 187 7.61 2.50 4.92
N ASN A 188 6.58 1.66 4.78
CA ASN A 188 5.68 1.66 3.63
C ASN A 188 5.02 3.03 3.47
N ALA A 189 4.41 3.53 4.54
CA ALA A 189 3.71 4.82 4.51
C ALA A 189 4.62 5.99 4.19
N ALA A 190 5.85 5.99 4.72
CA ALA A 190 6.82 7.01 4.39
C ALA A 190 7.17 7.01 2.89
N VAL A 191 7.34 5.82 2.29
CA VAL A 191 7.57 5.72 0.85
C VAL A 191 6.33 6.17 0.05
N MET A 192 5.12 5.73 0.43
CA MET A 192 3.88 6.16 -0.25
C MET A 192 3.72 7.68 -0.23
N LEU A 193 3.91 8.30 0.93
CA LEU A 193 3.78 9.76 1.07
C LEU A 193 4.87 10.51 0.29
N HIS A 194 6.10 9.99 0.23
CA HIS A 194 7.16 10.60 -0.59
C HIS A 194 6.89 10.49 -2.08
N GLN A 195 6.25 9.42 -2.54
CA GLN A 195 5.77 9.31 -3.91
C GLN A 195 4.69 10.33 -4.21
N LEU A 196 3.71 10.49 -3.31
CA LEU A 196 2.68 11.51 -3.42
C LEU A 196 3.29 12.92 -3.43
N LEU A 197 4.23 13.23 -2.54
CA LEU A 197 4.89 14.54 -2.46
C LEU A 197 5.44 15.00 -3.81
N ARG A 198 5.95 14.10 -4.65
CA ARG A 198 6.46 14.47 -5.99
C ARG A 198 5.41 15.12 -6.88
N LEU A 199 4.18 14.62 -6.84
CA LEU A 199 3.07 15.21 -7.59
C LEU A 199 2.76 16.64 -7.12
N TRP A 200 2.89 16.91 -5.82
CA TRP A 200 2.70 18.25 -5.27
C TRP A 200 3.90 19.18 -5.51
N GLU A 201 5.13 18.67 -5.45
CA GLU A 201 6.35 19.43 -5.79
C GLU A 201 6.33 19.87 -7.26
N ASP A 202 5.97 18.96 -8.18
CA ASP A 202 5.89 19.24 -9.61
C ASP A 202 4.76 20.26 -9.95
N THR A 203 3.86 20.55 -9.00
CA THR A 203 2.80 21.57 -9.12
C THR A 203 2.98 22.78 -8.19
N ASN A 204 4.11 22.88 -7.46
CA ASN A 204 4.39 23.90 -6.44
C ASN A 204 3.28 24.06 -5.38
N ALA A 205 2.69 22.94 -4.95
CA ALA A 205 1.53 22.91 -4.06
C ALA A 205 1.79 22.16 -2.75
N GLU A 206 3.05 21.87 -2.37
CA GLU A 206 3.41 21.00 -1.24
C GLU A 206 2.71 21.38 0.07
N GLY A 207 2.47 22.68 0.28
CA GLY A 207 1.70 23.20 1.42
C GLY A 207 0.31 22.60 1.57
N GLU A 208 -0.33 22.20 0.46
CA GLU A 208 -1.63 21.54 0.47
C GLU A 208 -1.57 20.05 0.87
N LEU A 209 -0.40 19.42 0.82
CA LEU A 209 -0.22 18.01 1.19
C LEU A 209 0.08 17.84 2.68
N PHE A 210 0.80 18.81 3.27
CA PHE A 210 1.22 18.75 4.66
C PHE A 210 0.03 18.74 5.62
N TYR A 211 0.23 18.06 6.75
CA TYR A 211 -0.79 17.88 7.79
C TYR A 211 -2.08 17.23 7.31
N LYS A 212 -2.09 16.53 6.16
CA LYS A 212 -3.23 15.72 5.72
C LYS A 212 -2.96 14.23 5.84
N SER A 213 -3.91 13.52 6.41
CA SER A 213 -3.87 12.07 6.48
C SER A 213 -4.33 11.46 5.14
N LEU A 214 -3.36 10.99 4.35
CA LEU A 214 -3.62 10.43 3.02
C LEU A 214 -3.30 8.95 2.86
N VAL A 215 -2.54 8.40 3.80
CA VAL A 215 -2.09 7.01 3.74
C VAL A 215 -2.50 6.32 5.02
N CYS A 216 -3.00 5.09 4.88
CA CYS A 216 -3.41 4.24 5.99
C CYS A 216 -2.65 2.92 5.93
N THR A 217 -2.35 2.35 7.09
CA THR A 217 -1.82 0.99 7.16
C THR A 217 -2.62 0.15 8.13
N ILE A 218 -2.77 -1.12 7.80
CA ILE A 218 -3.45 -2.09 8.65
C ILE A 218 -2.40 -3.11 9.09
N SER A 219 -2.24 -3.26 10.40
CA SER A 219 -1.37 -4.28 10.99
C SER A 219 -2.23 -5.39 11.58
N ILE A 220 -1.96 -6.63 11.21
CA ILE A 220 -2.69 -7.81 11.68
C ILE A 220 -1.69 -8.78 12.29
N THR A 221 -1.96 -9.24 13.48
CA THR A 221 -1.26 -10.37 14.09
C THR A 221 -2.26 -11.46 14.44
N THR A 222 -1.80 -12.56 15.02
CA THR A 222 -2.67 -13.57 15.64
C THR A 222 -3.46 -13.01 16.82
N GLN A 223 -3.00 -11.93 17.45
CA GLN A 223 -3.58 -11.40 18.70
C GLN A 223 -4.18 -10.00 18.56
N THR A 224 -3.76 -9.24 17.55
CA THR A 224 -4.14 -7.83 17.42
C THR A 224 -4.43 -7.47 15.98
N CYS A 225 -5.32 -6.50 15.81
CA CYS A 225 -5.47 -5.76 14.56
C CYS A 225 -5.36 -4.28 14.88
N ALA A 226 -4.71 -3.50 14.03
CA ALA A 226 -4.54 -2.07 14.23
C ALA A 226 -4.65 -1.30 12.92
N VAL A 227 -5.25 -0.12 12.99
CA VAL A 227 -5.28 0.87 11.91
C VAL A 227 -4.38 2.03 12.34
N SER A 228 -3.42 2.37 11.48
CA SER A 228 -2.57 3.55 11.62
C SER A 228 -2.75 4.47 10.44
N HIS A 229 -2.59 5.76 10.66
CA HIS A 229 -2.73 6.78 9.62
C HIS A 229 -1.49 7.68 9.63
N PHE A 230 -1.14 8.19 8.45
CA PHE A 230 0.15 8.85 8.22
C PHE A 230 -0.01 10.15 7.45
N TRP A 231 0.87 11.10 7.74
CA TRP A 231 0.91 12.43 7.12
C TRP A 231 2.34 12.97 7.08
N MET A 232 2.52 14.07 6.34
CA MET A 232 3.81 14.76 6.21
C MET A 232 3.80 16.09 6.94
N VAL A 233 4.95 16.47 7.47
CA VAL A 233 5.17 17.73 8.18
C VAL A 233 6.43 18.39 7.60
N PRO A 234 6.36 19.68 7.22
CA PRO A 234 7.51 20.41 6.76
C PRO A 234 8.45 20.70 7.94
N GLY A 235 9.74 20.48 7.73
CA GLY A 235 10.79 20.84 8.67
C GLY A 235 11.61 22.04 8.19
N ALA A 236 12.54 22.48 9.02
CA ALA A 236 13.48 23.53 8.66
C ALA A 236 14.28 23.17 7.38
N ASN A 237 14.66 24.18 6.60
CA ASN A 237 15.50 24.05 5.40
C ASN A 237 14.92 23.14 4.30
N GLY A 238 13.60 23.15 4.11
CA GLY A 238 12.93 22.39 3.04
C GLY A 238 12.96 20.88 3.24
N THR A 239 13.23 20.43 4.48
CA THR A 239 13.19 19.01 4.80
C THR A 239 11.77 18.56 5.11
N VAL A 240 11.46 17.29 4.87
CA VAL A 240 10.13 16.72 5.16
C VAL A 240 10.29 15.57 6.16
N SER A 241 9.38 15.51 7.12
CA SER A 241 9.24 14.39 8.05
C SER A 241 7.91 13.69 7.81
N VAL A 242 7.90 12.38 7.94
CA VAL A 242 6.69 11.56 7.92
C VAL A 242 6.34 11.19 9.36
N TYR A 243 5.08 11.39 9.73
CA TYR A 243 4.53 11.01 11.02
C TYR A 243 3.45 9.96 10.83
N GLY A 244 3.47 8.96 11.69
CA GLY A 244 2.42 7.95 11.81
C GLY A 244 1.88 7.92 13.23
N ARG A 245 0.58 7.64 13.35
CA ARG A 245 -0.08 7.45 14.64
C ARG A 245 -1.01 6.26 14.60
N LEU A 246 -1.06 5.54 15.73
CA LEU A 246 -2.05 4.51 15.97
C LEU A 246 -3.40 5.19 16.15
N PHE A 247 -4.32 4.95 15.22
CA PHE A 247 -5.69 5.41 15.40
C PHE A 247 -6.43 4.48 16.37
N LYS A 248 -6.46 3.18 16.07
CA LYS A 248 -7.19 2.20 16.87
C LYS A 248 -6.53 0.84 16.76
N SER A 249 -6.45 0.14 17.89
CA SER A 249 -5.98 -1.23 17.99
C SER A 249 -7.02 -2.05 18.73
N TRP A 250 -7.24 -3.27 18.26
CA TRP A 250 -8.14 -4.23 18.86
C TRP A 250 -7.38 -5.51 19.19
N THR A 251 -7.66 -6.07 20.35
CA THR A 251 -7.29 -7.45 20.65
C THR A 251 -8.25 -8.37 19.93
N LEU A 252 -7.71 -9.29 19.14
CA LEU A 252 -8.44 -10.36 18.48
C LEU A 252 -8.68 -11.49 19.51
N ASN A 253 -9.56 -11.23 20.48
CA ASN A 253 -9.95 -12.23 21.48
C ASN A 253 -11.02 -13.17 20.91
N LEU A 254 -10.82 -14.47 21.11
CA LEU A 254 -11.68 -15.55 20.66
C LEU A 254 -13.04 -15.61 21.37
N GLN A 255 -13.24 -14.86 22.46
CA GLN A 255 -14.42 -14.97 23.32
C GLN A 255 -15.54 -13.96 23.02
N GLU A 256 -15.28 -12.87 22.28
CA GLU A 256 -16.25 -11.78 22.09
C GLU A 256 -16.57 -11.54 20.60
N ALA A 257 -17.60 -12.23 20.09
CA ALA A 257 -18.05 -12.08 18.69
C ALA A 257 -18.54 -10.65 18.37
N ILE A 258 -19.04 -9.93 19.38
CA ILE A 258 -19.58 -8.56 19.24
C ILE A 258 -18.48 -7.58 18.80
N GLY A 259 -17.23 -7.80 19.21
CA GLY A 259 -16.11 -6.93 18.81
C GLY A 259 -15.75 -7.07 17.33
N LEU A 260 -15.94 -8.25 16.72
CA LEU A 260 -15.47 -8.54 15.36
C LEU A 260 -16.21 -7.73 14.29
N SER A 261 -17.53 -7.50 14.44
CA SER A 261 -18.29 -6.68 13.50
C SER A 261 -17.76 -5.24 13.47
N SER A 262 -17.52 -4.66 14.66
CA SER A 262 -16.96 -3.30 14.78
C SER A 262 -15.56 -3.19 14.16
N ILE A 263 -14.70 -4.20 14.36
CA ILE A 263 -13.35 -4.25 13.76
C ILE A 263 -13.44 -4.22 12.23
N VAL A 264 -14.26 -5.11 11.65
CA VAL A 264 -14.45 -5.21 10.20
C VAL A 264 -14.97 -3.88 9.63
N THR A 265 -15.98 -3.30 10.28
CA THR A 265 -16.56 -2.00 9.87
C THR A 265 -15.52 -0.88 9.91
N CYS A 266 -14.75 -0.75 10.99
CA CYS A 266 -13.73 0.29 11.11
C CYS A 266 -12.63 0.14 10.04
N ILE A 267 -12.16 -1.08 9.78
CA ILE A 267 -11.12 -1.33 8.76
C ILE A 267 -11.63 -0.96 7.37
N ARG A 268 -12.85 -1.39 7.03
CA ARG A 268 -13.46 -1.04 5.73
C ARG A 268 -13.67 0.46 5.59
N ASN A 269 -14.10 1.14 6.65
CA ASN A 269 -14.24 2.60 6.65
C ASN A 269 -12.90 3.30 6.44
N ALA A 270 -11.83 2.84 7.10
CA ALA A 270 -10.50 3.40 6.93
C ALA A 270 -10.01 3.26 5.49
N ILE A 271 -10.17 2.07 4.88
CA ILE A 271 -9.83 1.84 3.47
C ILE A 271 -10.62 2.79 2.57
N ASP A 272 -11.96 2.81 2.70
CA ASP A 272 -12.82 3.61 1.82
C ASP A 272 -12.55 5.11 1.97
N PHE A 273 -12.37 5.60 3.19
CA PHE A 273 -12.05 7.00 3.44
C PHE A 273 -10.72 7.37 2.78
N THR A 274 -9.67 6.58 3.02
CA THR A 274 -8.34 6.82 2.46
C THR A 274 -8.36 6.80 0.94
N ILE A 275 -9.01 5.80 0.33
CA ILE A 275 -9.15 5.70 -1.13
C ILE A 275 -9.94 6.87 -1.71
N LYS A 276 -11.11 7.19 -1.14
CA LYS A 276 -11.97 8.28 -1.63
C LYS A 276 -11.26 9.63 -1.55
N ARG A 277 -10.61 9.91 -0.41
CA ARG A 277 -9.86 11.15 -0.18
C ARG A 277 -8.65 11.24 -1.10
N GLY A 278 -7.85 10.16 -1.18
CA GLY A 278 -6.69 10.09 -2.05
C GLY A 278 -7.05 10.27 -3.52
N THR A 279 -8.09 9.58 -4.00
CA THR A 279 -8.59 9.71 -5.38
C THR A 279 -8.93 11.16 -5.71
N LYS A 280 -9.70 11.83 -4.86
CA LYS A 280 -10.08 13.24 -5.07
C LYS A 280 -8.85 14.14 -5.19
N LEU A 281 -7.96 14.10 -4.19
CA LEU A 281 -6.83 15.02 -4.12
C LEU A 281 -5.78 14.74 -5.20
N ILE A 282 -5.52 13.47 -5.51
CA ILE A 282 -4.59 13.08 -6.58
C ILE A 282 -5.15 13.50 -7.94
N THR A 283 -6.45 13.34 -8.18
CA THR A 283 -7.11 13.77 -9.43
C THR A 283 -6.95 15.28 -9.63
N GLU A 284 -7.29 16.08 -8.60
CA GLU A 284 -7.14 17.55 -8.65
C GLU A 284 -5.70 17.98 -8.96
N ARG A 285 -4.70 17.25 -8.43
CA ARG A 285 -3.29 17.56 -8.71
C ARG A 285 -2.81 17.07 -10.07
N LEU A 286 -3.25 15.90 -10.53
CA LEU A 286 -2.94 15.41 -11.87
C LEU A 286 -3.52 16.33 -12.94
N GLU A 287 -4.73 16.85 -12.74
CA GLU A 287 -5.34 17.84 -13.62
C GLU A 287 -4.48 19.11 -13.72
N ALA A 288 -4.00 19.63 -12.59
CA ALA A 288 -3.10 20.78 -12.56
C ALA A 288 -1.78 20.50 -13.30
N LEU A 289 -1.19 19.31 -13.10
CA LEU A 289 0.05 18.90 -13.76
C LEU A 289 -0.14 18.68 -15.27
N GLU A 290 -1.25 18.08 -15.68
CA GLU A 290 -1.62 17.89 -17.10
C GLU A 290 -1.72 19.26 -17.80
N ALA A 291 -2.37 20.23 -17.16
CA ALA A 291 -2.42 21.59 -17.70
C ALA A 291 -1.01 22.19 -17.85
N MET A 292 -0.14 22.09 -16.85
CA MET A 292 1.23 22.62 -16.92
C MET A 292 2.08 21.95 -18.01
N THR A 293 1.93 20.63 -18.19
CA THR A 293 2.69 19.86 -19.18
C THR A 293 2.27 20.17 -20.63
N ILE A 294 1.00 20.50 -20.87
CA ILE A 294 0.50 20.90 -22.20
C ILE A 294 0.98 22.31 -22.57
N TYR A 295 1.09 23.23 -21.61
CA TYR A 295 1.45 24.64 -21.88
C TYR A 295 2.96 24.91 -21.91
N THR A 296 3.81 23.91 -21.66
CA THR A 296 5.25 24.06 -21.86
C THR A 296 5.57 23.70 -23.31
N PRO A 297 5.75 24.65 -24.24
CA PRO A 297 6.17 24.30 -25.59
C PRO A 297 7.49 23.50 -25.48
N PRO A 298 7.68 22.45 -26.31
CA PRO A 298 8.96 21.76 -26.36
C PRO A 298 9.99 22.84 -26.57
N SER A 299 10.87 23.03 -25.59
CA SER A 299 11.92 24.02 -25.66
C SER A 299 12.62 23.79 -26.98
N SER A 300 12.46 24.76 -27.88
CA SER A 300 13.11 24.78 -29.17
C SER A 300 14.55 24.43 -28.91
N CYS A 301 14.98 23.27 -29.39
CA CYS A 301 16.37 22.87 -29.33
C CYS A 301 17.14 23.91 -30.14
N CYS A 302 17.57 25.00 -29.46
CA CYS A 302 18.63 25.84 -29.91
C CYS A 302 19.82 24.91 -30.13
N SER A 303 20.03 24.61 -31.40
CA SER A 303 21.15 23.82 -31.88
C SER A 303 22.44 24.44 -31.32
N PRO A 304 23.26 23.71 -30.56
CA PRO A 304 24.64 24.11 -30.39
C PRO A 304 25.36 23.72 -31.68
N SER A 305 25.46 24.68 -32.58
CA SER A 305 26.46 24.65 -33.63
C SER A 305 27.83 24.34 -33.04
N CYS A 306 28.49 23.32 -33.60
CA CYS A 306 29.93 23.18 -33.69
C CYS A 306 30.75 23.18 -32.38
N ARG A 307 31.06 21.99 -31.88
CA ARG A 307 32.46 21.66 -31.52
C ARG A 307 32.73 20.15 -31.60
N LYS A 308 33.40 19.76 -32.69
CA LYS A 308 34.09 18.48 -32.84
C LYS A 308 35.01 18.24 -31.63
N ARG A 309 34.82 17.15 -30.90
CA ARG A 309 35.91 16.46 -30.20
C ARG A 309 35.73 14.96 -30.35
N ARG A 310 36.76 14.34 -30.93
CA ARG A 310 36.96 12.90 -31.09
C ARG A 310 37.26 12.26 -29.74
N SER A 311 36.59 11.14 -29.45
CA SER A 311 37.10 9.95 -28.73
C SER A 311 35.93 8.97 -28.65
N SER A 312 35.82 7.97 -29.53
CA SER A 312 36.29 6.60 -29.24
C SER A 312 36.04 6.19 -27.79
N ASP A 313 34.86 5.63 -27.50
CA ASP A 313 34.82 4.27 -26.96
C ASP A 313 33.49 3.60 -27.29
N ARG A 314 33.63 2.39 -27.84
CA ARG A 314 32.56 1.45 -28.15
C ARG A 314 32.20 0.77 -26.85
N ASP A 315 30.94 0.85 -26.45
CA ASP A 315 30.30 -0.26 -25.74
C ASP A 315 28.87 -0.45 -26.25
N SER A 316 28.65 -1.66 -26.79
CA SER A 316 27.44 -2.07 -27.49
C SER A 316 26.37 -2.52 -26.51
N TYR A 317 25.33 -1.71 -26.34
CA TYR A 317 24.04 -2.22 -25.84
C TYR A 317 23.21 -2.70 -27.03
N LYS A 318 23.26 -4.01 -27.29
CA LYS A 318 22.28 -4.70 -28.14
C LYS A 318 20.99 -4.92 -27.34
N CYS A 319 19.98 -4.09 -27.57
CA CYS A 319 18.60 -4.44 -27.23
C CYS A 319 18.13 -5.51 -28.23
N PHE A 320 17.95 -6.74 -27.76
CA PHE A 320 17.18 -7.76 -28.46
C PHE A 320 15.70 -7.40 -28.37
N TYR A 321 15.15 -6.82 -29.44
CA TYR A 321 13.73 -6.98 -29.75
C TYR A 321 13.58 -8.33 -30.45
N SER A 322 13.15 -9.35 -29.69
CA SER A 322 12.64 -10.59 -30.27
C SER A 322 11.14 -10.40 -30.47
N SER A 323 10.74 -10.21 -31.72
CA SER A 323 9.37 -10.36 -32.19
C SER A 323 8.96 -11.81 -31.96
N SER A 324 7.96 -12.04 -31.11
CA SER A 324 7.23 -13.31 -31.08
C SER A 324 5.91 -13.17 -31.85
N PRO A 325 5.48 -14.25 -32.53
CA PRO A 325 4.41 -14.18 -33.51
C PRO A 325 3.03 -14.26 -32.85
N GLU A 326 2.03 -13.77 -33.58
CA GLU A 326 0.60 -13.90 -33.29
C GLU A 326 0.21 -15.35 -32.97
N PRO A 327 -0.69 -15.57 -32.00
CA PRO A 327 -1.44 -16.81 -31.91
C PRO A 327 -2.79 -16.68 -32.63
N GLU A 328 -3.01 -17.65 -33.50
CA GLU A 328 -4.22 -17.93 -34.27
C GLU A 328 -5.50 -18.04 -33.42
N ASP A 329 -6.60 -17.62 -34.05
CA ASP A 329 -7.99 -17.85 -33.67
C ASP A 329 -8.35 -19.33 -33.51
N THR A 330 -8.99 -19.72 -32.40
CA THR A 330 -10.22 -20.58 -32.28
C THR A 330 -10.44 -21.09 -30.82
N PRO A 331 -11.63 -21.62 -30.45
CA PRO A 331 -12.94 -21.00 -30.44
C PRO A 331 -13.62 -21.02 -29.05
N LEU A 332 -14.66 -20.19 -28.92
CA LEU A 332 -15.74 -20.16 -27.91
C LEU A 332 -15.89 -21.41 -27.01
N ARG A 333 -15.56 -21.26 -25.72
CA ARG A 333 -15.93 -22.22 -24.68
C ARG A 333 -17.27 -21.84 -24.02
N LYS A 334 -18.23 -22.76 -24.15
CA LYS A 334 -19.60 -22.73 -23.66
C LYS A 334 -19.71 -22.39 -22.16
N LYS A 335 -20.65 -21.48 -21.85
CA LYS A 335 -21.26 -21.28 -20.52
C LYS A 335 -21.81 -22.62 -20.00
N VAL A 336 -21.23 -23.15 -18.93
CA VAL A 336 -21.83 -24.25 -18.16
C VAL A 336 -22.75 -23.62 -17.11
N ARG A 337 -24.06 -23.75 -17.38
CA ARG A 337 -25.16 -23.41 -16.48
C ARG A 337 -25.35 -24.61 -15.55
N ILE A 338 -24.97 -24.49 -14.27
CA ILE A 338 -25.29 -25.52 -13.27
C ILE A 338 -26.70 -25.21 -12.73
N THR A 339 -27.67 -25.97 -13.21
CA THR A 339 -29.03 -26.02 -12.67
C THR A 339 -29.07 -26.91 -11.43
N SER A 340 -29.85 -26.45 -10.46
CA SER A 340 -30.28 -27.16 -9.28
C SER A 340 -31.20 -28.35 -9.59
N SER A 341 -31.32 -29.22 -8.58
CA SER A 341 -32.34 -30.27 -8.35
C SER A 341 -31.95 -31.73 -8.65
N GLN A 342 -32.01 -32.53 -7.58
CA GLN A 342 -32.48 -33.92 -7.41
C GLN A 342 -31.61 -34.62 -6.34
N SER A 343 -32.09 -34.82 -5.10
CA SER A 343 -33.09 -35.82 -4.67
C SER A 343 -32.62 -37.27 -4.85
N ARG A 344 -32.23 -37.90 -3.72
CA ARG A 344 -32.26 -39.34 -3.34
C ARG A 344 -31.41 -39.47 -2.05
N ARG A 345 -31.94 -39.58 -0.83
CA ARG A 345 -32.78 -40.63 -0.20
C ARG A 345 -32.10 -42.00 -0.12
N TRP A 346 -31.18 -42.17 0.83
CA TRP A 346 -30.74 -43.41 1.51
C TRP A 346 -30.23 -42.97 2.89
N GLY A 347 -30.46 -43.58 4.04
CA GLY A 347 -31.15 -44.79 4.45
C GLY A 347 -30.91 -44.91 5.97
N ARG A 348 -31.95 -45.20 6.73
CA ARG A 348 -31.93 -45.52 8.17
C ARG A 348 -30.89 -46.60 8.51
N ARG A 349 -30.16 -46.44 9.62
CA ARG A 349 -29.96 -47.54 10.58
C ARG A 349 -29.71 -47.01 12.00
N ARG A 350 -30.63 -47.38 12.89
CA ARG A 350 -30.53 -47.35 14.35
C ARG A 350 -29.90 -48.65 14.83
N SER A 351 -29.09 -48.56 15.88
CA SER A 351 -28.90 -49.56 16.96
C SER A 351 -28.06 -48.84 18.03
N SER A 352 -28.56 -48.40 19.19
CA SER A 352 -29.09 -49.11 20.38
C SER A 352 -28.15 -50.17 20.97
N GLY A 353 -27.76 -49.95 22.24
CA GLY A 353 -27.03 -50.84 23.15
C GLY A 353 -26.08 -50.01 24.03
N SER A 354 -26.46 -49.39 25.15
CA SER A 354 -26.79 -49.91 26.49
C SER A 354 -25.71 -50.78 27.17
N SER A 355 -25.28 -50.29 28.34
CA SER A 355 -24.78 -50.99 29.55
C SER A 355 -23.45 -51.75 29.50
N THR A 356 -22.44 -51.18 30.17
CA THR A 356 -21.97 -51.59 31.52
C THR A 356 -21.46 -50.38 32.26
#